data_AF-A0A811N1B1-F1
#
_entry.id   AF-A0A811N1B1-F1
#
_cell.length_a   1.000
_cell.length_b   1.000
_cell.length_c   1.000
_cell.angle_alpha   90.00
_cell.angle_beta   90.00
_cell.angle_gamma   90.00
#
_symmetry.space_group_name_H-M   'P 1'
#
loop_
_entity.id
_entity.type
_entity.pdbx_description
1 polymer ?
#
loop_
_entity_poly.entity_id
_entity_poly.type
_entity_poly.pdbx_seq_one_letter_code
_entity_poly.pdbx_strand_id
1 'polypeptide(L)'
;MDMLPANKLKIHELTRHASFGDGKNNNKKSSSDQFVVVDLKATCWNRDDNKYGVSQEIIEFSSVLVDAATGHPMSSTFHEYVIPTEHHELSEFCKNYNGIKQEDVQRGNGAVTLSEALQLHEAWIQENNNGRGGGGGGGGGSGSGSGLDVNSSAAVVVVTWGNWDCRTMLKQECLRKDLRIP
;
A
#
# COMPACT_ATOMS: atom_id res chain seq x y z
N MET A 1 23.32 -19.21 -0.49
CA MET A 1 23.05 -18.73 0.87
C MET A 1 23.24 -17.23 0.87
N ASP A 2 22.21 -16.47 1.20
CA ASP A 2 22.24 -15.55 2.35
C ASP A 2 20.84 -14.96 2.50
N MET A 3 20.12 -15.48 3.51
CA MET A 3 19.00 -14.75 4.09
C MET A 3 19.52 -13.37 4.45
N LEU A 4 18.93 -12.31 3.89
CA LEU A 4 19.11 -10.99 4.47
C LEU A 4 18.71 -11.08 5.95
N PRO A 5 19.57 -10.59 6.86
CA PRO A 5 19.48 -10.90 8.27
C PRO A 5 18.13 -10.48 8.82
N ALA A 6 17.64 -11.21 9.82
CA ALA A 6 16.40 -10.97 10.54
C ALA A 6 16.29 -9.51 10.99
N ASN A 7 15.77 -8.67 10.10
CA ASN A 7 15.53 -7.27 10.33
C ASN A 7 14.09 -7.18 10.82
N LYS A 8 13.98 -6.87 12.11
CA LYS A 8 12.72 -6.64 12.83
C LYS A 8 11.76 -5.81 11.98
N LEU A 9 10.49 -6.18 11.98
CA LEU A 9 9.39 -5.34 11.52
C LEU A 9 9.61 -3.92 12.05
N LYS A 10 9.86 -2.96 11.16
CA LYS A 10 10.00 -1.55 11.53
C LYS A 10 8.70 -0.86 11.14
N ILE A 11 7.89 -0.57 12.16
CA ILE A 11 6.74 0.32 12.02
C ILE A 11 7.30 1.70 11.67
N HIS A 12 7.00 2.22 10.48
CA HIS A 12 7.28 3.61 10.13
C HIS A 12 6.02 4.42 10.42
N GLU A 13 6.06 5.24 11.47
CA GLU A 13 5.04 6.26 11.70
C GLU A 13 5.23 7.39 10.67
N LEU A 14 4.39 7.41 9.64
CA LEU A 14 4.07 8.64 8.92
C LEU A 14 2.75 9.18 9.50
N THR A 15 2.90 9.96 10.57
CA THR A 15 2.00 10.96 11.17
C THR A 15 0.47 10.70 11.17
N ARG A 16 -0.06 10.31 12.34
CA ARG A 16 -0.89 11.18 13.22
C ARG A 16 -0.98 10.54 14.60
N HIS A 17 -0.81 11.37 15.63
CA HIS A 17 -0.75 11.00 17.04
C HIS A 17 -1.91 10.07 17.47
N ALA A 18 -1.62 8.80 17.72
CA ALA A 18 -2.50 7.94 18.51
C ALA A 18 -2.21 8.19 20.00
N SER A 19 -3.10 8.93 20.65
CA SER A 19 -3.06 9.09 22.11
C SER A 19 -3.58 7.81 22.76
N PHE A 20 -2.71 7.05 23.41
CA PHE A 20 -3.11 5.94 24.28
C PHE A 20 -3.79 6.51 25.54
N GLY A 21 -5.12 6.50 25.55
CA GLY A 21 -5.92 6.89 26.72
C GLY A 21 -6.25 5.70 27.62
N ASP A 22 -5.95 5.83 28.91
CA ASP A 22 -6.33 4.87 29.95
C ASP A 22 -7.85 4.88 30.22
N GLY A 23 -8.43 3.67 30.18
CA GLY A 23 -9.67 3.18 30.80
C GLY A 23 -10.87 4.10 31.10
N LYS A 24 -12.04 3.77 30.51
CA LYS A 24 -13.27 3.36 31.23
C LYS A 24 -14.38 2.90 30.27
N ASN A 25 -15.06 1.82 30.67
CA ASN A 25 -16.17 1.15 29.98
C ASN A 25 -17.27 2.09 29.48
N ASN A 26 -17.66 1.90 28.21
CA ASN A 26 -19.02 1.97 27.70
C ASN A 26 -19.09 1.11 26.43
N ASN A 27 -20.18 0.38 26.23
CA ASN A 27 -20.42 -0.53 25.10
C ASN A 27 -20.51 0.24 23.77
N LYS A 28 -19.37 0.74 23.29
CA LYS A 28 -19.19 1.53 22.08
C LYS A 28 -18.12 0.77 21.30
N LYS A 29 -18.48 0.24 20.12
CA LYS A 29 -17.52 -0.42 19.22
C LYS A 29 -16.47 0.64 18.86
N SER A 30 -15.35 0.65 19.56
CA SER A 30 -14.26 1.59 19.29
C SER A 30 -13.75 1.28 17.87
N SER A 31 -13.40 2.32 17.12
CA SER A 31 -12.76 2.11 15.83
C SER A 31 -11.40 1.47 16.12
N SER A 32 -11.26 0.15 15.92
CA SER A 32 -9.97 -0.53 16.01
C SER A 32 -8.99 0.16 15.05
N ASP A 33 -7.79 0.49 15.53
CA ASP A 33 -6.68 0.89 14.67
C ASP A 33 -6.35 -0.23 13.67
N GLN A 34 -5.75 0.15 12.54
CA GLN A 34 -5.47 -0.75 11.44
C GLN A 34 -4.02 -0.60 10.97
N PHE A 35 -3.39 -1.73 10.65
CA PHE A 35 -2.15 -1.73 9.91
C PHE A 35 -2.44 -1.94 8.42
N VAL A 36 -1.77 -1.16 7.57
CA VAL A 36 -1.68 -1.42 6.13
C VAL A 36 -0.30 -2.00 5.89
N VAL A 37 -0.24 -3.32 5.68
CA VAL A 37 1.02 -4.01 5.39
C VAL A 37 1.25 -3.92 3.88
N VAL A 38 2.31 -3.22 3.48
CA VAL A 38 2.70 -2.97 2.09
C VAL A 38 3.85 -3.90 1.69
N ASP A 39 3.73 -4.49 0.50
CA ASP A 39 4.80 -5.22 -0.18
C ASP A 39 4.87 -4.74 -1.64
N LEU A 40 6.05 -4.27 -2.04
CA LEU A 40 6.31 -3.79 -3.39
C LEU A 40 7.22 -4.78 -4.13
N LYS A 41 7.01 -4.94 -5.43
CA LYS A 41 8.03 -5.52 -6.31
C LYS A 41 8.50 -4.48 -7.30
N ALA A 42 9.77 -4.57 -7.69
CA ALA A 42 10.38 -3.64 -8.61
C ALA A 42 11.16 -4.36 -9.70
N THR A 43 11.37 -3.67 -10.83
CA THR A 43 12.29 -4.10 -11.89
C THR A 43 13.67 -4.41 -11.28
N CYS A 44 14.28 -5.52 -11.68
CA CYS A 44 15.62 -5.87 -11.24
C CYS A 44 16.42 -6.53 -12.37
N TRP A 45 17.72 -6.67 -12.16
CA TRP A 45 18.65 -7.25 -13.13
C TRP A 45 19.61 -8.18 -12.40
N ASN A 46 20.20 -9.12 -13.14
CA ASN A 46 21.25 -9.94 -12.56
C ASN A 46 22.46 -9.03 -12.26
N ARG A 47 23.16 -9.30 -11.15
CA ARG A 47 24.33 -8.52 -10.72
C ARG A 47 25.42 -8.49 -11.79
N ASP A 48 25.50 -9.53 -12.60
CA ASP A 48 26.49 -9.68 -13.67
C ASP A 48 26.13 -8.89 -14.94
N ASP A 49 24.91 -8.35 -15.06
CA ASP A 49 24.44 -7.63 -16.26
C ASP A 49 25.06 -6.21 -16.42
N ASN A 50 25.98 -5.82 -15.54
CA ASN A 50 26.64 -4.50 -15.52
C ASN A 50 25.66 -3.30 -15.55
N LYS A 51 24.49 -3.46 -14.95
CA LYS A 51 23.40 -2.46 -14.89
C LYS A 51 23.62 -1.41 -13.78
N TYR A 52 24.87 -0.95 -13.59
CA TYR A 52 25.17 0.09 -12.62
C TYR A 52 24.49 1.40 -13.01
N GLY A 53 23.78 2.02 -12.07
CA GLY A 53 23.09 3.30 -12.28
C GLY A 53 21.69 3.19 -12.90
N VAL A 54 21.20 1.97 -13.17
CA VAL A 54 19.82 1.76 -13.62
C VAL A 54 18.88 1.86 -12.43
N SER A 55 17.89 2.75 -12.52
CA SER A 55 16.89 2.91 -11.45
C SER A 55 15.87 1.79 -11.52
N GLN A 56 15.50 1.25 -10.36
CA GLN A 56 14.37 0.34 -10.27
C GLN A 56 13.06 1.12 -10.42
N GLU A 57 12.03 0.46 -10.95
CA GLU A 57 10.65 0.95 -11.02
C GLU A 57 9.72 -0.09 -10.37
N ILE A 58 8.75 0.35 -9.58
CA ILE A 58 7.70 -0.48 -9.00
C ILE A 58 6.90 -1.11 -10.15
N ILE A 59 6.71 -2.43 -10.07
CA ILE A 59 5.97 -3.23 -11.05
C ILE A 59 4.82 -4.02 -10.43
N GLU A 60 4.75 -4.09 -9.10
CA GLU A 60 3.62 -4.63 -8.35
C GLU A 60 3.48 -3.85 -7.05
N PHE A 61 2.26 -3.41 -6.75
CA PHE A 61 1.92 -2.75 -5.51
C PHE A 61 0.80 -3.53 -4.83
N SER A 62 1.14 -4.22 -3.74
CA SER A 62 0.18 -4.99 -2.97
C SER A 62 0.09 -4.48 -1.53
N SER A 63 -1.08 -4.62 -0.92
CA SER A 63 -1.27 -4.33 0.49
C SER A 63 -2.37 -5.17 1.11
N VAL A 64 -2.22 -5.47 2.40
CA VAL A 64 -3.25 -6.15 3.20
C VAL A 64 -3.58 -5.31 4.44
N LEU A 65 -4.88 -5.24 4.76
CA LEU A 65 -5.32 -4.64 6.02
C LEU A 65 -5.23 -5.67 7.13
N VAL A 66 -4.73 -5.26 8.29
CA VAL A 66 -4.62 -6.09 9.48
C VAL A 66 -5.27 -5.35 10.65
N ASP A 67 -6.16 -6.03 11.36
CA ASP A 67 -6.77 -5.49 12.58
C ASP A 67 -5.68 -5.40 13.67
N ALA A 68 -5.43 -4.19 14.18
CA ALA A 68 -4.30 -3.97 15.09
C ALA A 68 -4.48 -4.65 16.46
N ALA A 69 -5.71 -4.96 16.86
CA ALA A 69 -5.99 -5.61 18.13
C ALA A 69 -5.74 -7.13 18.07
N THR A 70 -6.03 -7.75 16.93
CA THR A 70 -5.95 -9.20 16.75
C THR A 70 -4.74 -9.66 15.96
N GLY A 71 -4.14 -8.78 15.15
CA GLY A 71 -3.08 -9.13 14.22
C GLY A 71 -3.54 -10.00 13.04
N HIS A 72 -4.86 -10.19 12.87
CA HIS A 72 -5.40 -11.00 11.79
C HIS A 72 -5.65 -10.16 10.52
N PRO A 73 -5.34 -10.72 9.33
CA PRO A 73 -5.70 -10.10 8.06
C PRO A 73 -7.21 -9.91 7.96
N MET A 74 -7.62 -8.75 7.47
CA MET A 74 -8.99 -8.44 7.12
C MET A 74 -9.30 -9.01 5.73
N SER A 75 -10.58 -9.08 5.37
CA SER A 75 -11.01 -9.65 4.08
C SER A 75 -10.63 -8.81 2.86
N SER A 76 -10.15 -7.59 3.08
CA SER A 76 -9.85 -6.62 2.02
C SER A 76 -8.35 -6.57 1.75
N THR A 77 -8.00 -6.64 0.48
CA THR A 77 -6.61 -6.60 -0.03
C THR A 77 -6.55 -5.66 -1.24
N PHE A 78 -5.42 -5.00 -1.39
CA PHE A 78 -5.10 -4.19 -2.56
C PHE A 78 -4.02 -4.89 -3.40
N HIS A 79 -4.19 -4.89 -4.71
CA HIS A 79 -3.22 -5.45 -5.65
C HIS A 79 -3.34 -4.74 -6.99
N GLU A 80 -2.24 -4.17 -7.46
CA GLU A 80 -2.13 -3.59 -8.79
C GLU A 80 -0.77 -3.92 -9.41
N TYR A 81 -0.78 -4.28 -10.70
CA TYR A 81 0.44 -4.27 -11.50
C TYR A 81 0.72 -2.86 -12.01
N VAL A 82 1.99 -2.48 -11.97
CA VAL A 82 2.42 -1.12 -12.31
C VAL A 82 3.25 -1.14 -13.59
N ILE A 83 2.93 -0.23 -14.51
CA ILE A 83 3.64 -0.07 -15.78
C ILE A 83 4.97 0.65 -15.52
N PRO A 84 6.13 0.01 -15.75
CA PRO A 84 7.41 0.71 -15.76
C PRO A 84 7.46 1.65 -16.98
N THR A 85 8.00 2.85 -16.80
CA THR A 85 8.00 3.94 -17.80
C THR A 85 9.39 4.33 -18.29
N GLU A 86 10.45 3.83 -17.65
CA GLU A 86 11.84 4.03 -18.05
C GLU A 86 12.44 2.74 -18.63
N HIS A 87 12.06 1.59 -18.07
CA HIS A 87 12.48 0.26 -18.48
C HIS A 87 11.28 -0.65 -18.74
N HIS A 88 10.63 -0.45 -19.89
CA HIS A 88 9.38 -1.13 -20.25
C HIS A 88 9.50 -2.67 -20.34
N GLU A 89 10.70 -3.18 -20.65
CA GLU A 89 10.97 -4.61 -20.77
C GLU A 89 11.63 -5.16 -19.50
N LEU A 90 10.96 -6.12 -18.86
CA LEU A 90 11.47 -6.82 -17.69
C LEU A 90 12.59 -7.77 -18.10
N SER A 91 13.70 -7.75 -17.36
CA SER A 91 14.76 -8.75 -17.53
C SER A 91 14.24 -10.17 -17.21
N GLU A 92 14.86 -11.20 -17.80
CA GLU A 92 14.54 -12.59 -17.45
C GLU A 92 14.75 -12.86 -15.95
N PHE A 93 15.80 -12.28 -15.37
CA PHE A 93 16.05 -12.36 -13.93
C PHE A 93 14.86 -11.81 -13.13
N CYS A 94 14.35 -10.63 -13.51
CA CYS A 94 13.22 -9.99 -12.85
C CYS A 94 11.95 -10.83 -12.92
N LYS A 95 11.65 -11.37 -14.10
CA LYS A 95 10.48 -12.22 -14.31
C LYS A 95 10.55 -13.48 -13.44
N ASN A 96 11.71 -14.14 -13.44
CA ASN A 96 11.92 -15.36 -12.65
C ASN A 96 11.92 -15.10 -11.14
N TYR A 97 12.51 -14.00 -10.68
CA TYR A 97 12.62 -13.66 -9.26
C TYR A 97 11.26 -13.27 -8.67
N ASN A 98 10.48 -12.46 -9.39
CA ASN A 98 9.21 -11.92 -8.89
C ASN A 98 7.98 -12.78 -9.26
N GLY A 99 8.11 -13.67 -10.24
CA GLY A 99 7.00 -14.43 -10.81
C GLY A 99 6.09 -13.61 -11.74
N ILE A 100 6.47 -12.37 -12.05
CA ILE A 100 5.72 -11.43 -12.88
C ILE A 100 6.11 -11.64 -14.35
N LYS A 101 5.11 -11.72 -15.23
CA LYS A 101 5.34 -11.80 -16.68
C LYS A 101 5.36 -10.40 -17.30
N GLN A 102 5.91 -10.32 -18.51
CA GLN A 102 5.88 -9.07 -19.26
C GLN A 102 4.46 -8.58 -19.55
N GLU A 103 3.51 -9.49 -19.77
CA GLU A 103 2.10 -9.15 -20.03
C GLU A 103 1.42 -8.53 -18.80
N ASP A 104 1.82 -8.90 -17.59
CA ASP A 104 1.21 -8.40 -16.35
C ASP A 104 1.44 -6.90 -16.15
N VAL A 105 2.56 -6.35 -16.65
CA VAL A 105 2.94 -4.93 -16.51
C VAL A 105 2.58 -4.09 -17.74
N GLN A 106 1.72 -4.59 -18.61
CA GLN A 106 1.28 -3.90 -19.82
C GLN A 106 -0.09 -3.25 -19.63
N ARG A 107 -0.24 -2.01 -20.11
CA ARG A 107 -1.54 -1.30 -20.12
C ARG A 107 -2.65 -2.11 -20.77
N GLY A 108 -2.33 -2.84 -21.84
CA GLY A 108 -3.30 -3.69 -22.55
C GLY A 108 -3.84 -4.86 -21.71
N ASN A 109 -3.19 -5.20 -20.60
CA ASN A 109 -3.57 -6.27 -19.70
C ASN A 109 -4.03 -5.75 -18.31
N GLY A 110 -4.38 -4.47 -18.22
CA GLY A 110 -4.94 -3.87 -17.01
C GLY A 110 -3.93 -3.25 -16.04
N ALA A 111 -2.62 -3.29 -16.33
CA ALA A 111 -1.64 -2.58 -15.51
C ALA A 111 -1.88 -1.06 -15.51
N VAL A 112 -1.58 -0.41 -14.39
CA VAL A 112 -1.78 1.02 -14.17
C VAL A 112 -0.44 1.75 -14.03
N THR A 113 -0.42 3.08 -14.14
CA THR A 113 0.77 3.86 -13.78
C THR A 113 0.96 3.89 -12.27
N LEU A 114 2.18 4.20 -11.80
CA LEU A 114 2.43 4.38 -10.36
C LEU A 114 1.52 5.45 -9.73
N SER A 115 1.26 6.54 -10.45
CA SER A 115 0.34 7.58 -9.97
C SER A 115 -1.09 7.07 -9.78
N GLU A 116 -1.59 6.27 -10.72
CA GLU A 116 -2.91 5.65 -10.63
C GLU A 116 -2.95 4.64 -9.46
N ALA A 117 -1.93 3.78 -9.33
CA ALA A 117 -1.84 2.82 -8.22
C ALA A 117 -1.85 3.52 -6.84
N LEU A 118 -1.14 4.64 -6.69
CA LEU A 118 -1.14 5.42 -5.44
C LEU A 118 -2.52 5.99 -5.11
N GLN A 119 -3.25 6.50 -6.10
CA GLN A 119 -4.61 7.01 -5.92
C GLN A 119 -5.61 5.89 -5.59
N LEU A 120 -5.51 4.76 -6.28
CA LEU A 120 -6.33 3.58 -6.02
C LEU A 120 -6.08 3.02 -4.61
N HIS A 121 -4.82 2.98 -4.17
CA HIS A 121 -4.45 2.53 -2.82
C HIS A 121 -5.00 3.47 -1.74
N GLU A 122 -4.89 4.80 -1.92
CA GLU A 122 -5.45 5.77 -0.99
C GLU A 122 -6.98 5.65 -0.91
N ALA A 123 -7.65 5.53 -2.06
CA ALA A 123 -9.10 5.33 -2.12
C ALA A 123 -9.53 4.02 -1.43
N TRP A 124 -8.78 2.93 -1.65
CA TRP A 124 -9.02 1.65 -0.99
C TRP A 124 -8.88 1.77 0.53
N ILE A 125 -7.85 2.43 1.06
CA ILE A 125 -7.71 2.68 2.51
C ILE A 125 -8.93 3.46 3.03
N GLN A 126 -9.33 4.53 2.33
CA GLN A 126 -10.47 5.37 2.75
C GLN A 126 -11.79 4.59 2.74
N GLU A 127 -12.04 3.77 1.72
CA GLU A 127 -13.24 2.93 1.65
C GLU A 127 -13.30 1.94 2.81
N ASN A 128 -12.18 1.31 3.15
CA ASN A 128 -12.14 0.35 4.26
C ASN A 128 -12.20 1.02 5.64
N ASN A 129 -11.75 2.27 5.75
CA ASN A 129 -11.94 3.09 6.95
C ASN A 129 -13.40 3.52 7.13
N ASN A 130 -14.07 3.89 6.04
CA ASN A 130 -15.46 4.38 6.04
C ASN A 130 -16.51 3.25 6.02
N GLY A 131 -16.15 2.07 5.50
CA GLY A 131 -16.99 0.89 5.28
C GLY A 131 -17.49 0.19 6.57
N ARG A 132 -17.09 0.67 7.75
CA ARG A 132 -17.76 0.32 9.02
C ARG A 132 -19.13 1.01 9.17
N GLY A 133 -19.58 1.80 8.19
CA GLY A 133 -20.86 2.54 8.23
C GLY A 133 -21.67 2.65 6.93
N GLY A 134 -21.41 1.89 5.87
CA GLY A 134 -22.23 2.03 4.65
C GLY A 134 -22.07 0.89 3.65
N GLY A 135 -23.08 0.03 3.57
CA GLY A 135 -23.24 -0.88 2.44
C GLY A 135 -23.69 -0.12 1.20
N GLY A 136 -23.02 -0.38 0.09
CA GLY A 136 -23.54 -0.46 -1.29
C GLY A 136 -24.49 0.62 -1.84
N GLY A 137 -24.08 1.17 -2.99
CA GLY A 137 -25.01 1.42 -4.10
C GLY A 137 -25.33 2.88 -4.39
N GLY A 138 -25.04 3.31 -5.62
CA GLY A 138 -25.53 4.56 -6.18
C GLY A 138 -27.05 4.62 -6.24
N GLY A 139 -27.59 5.82 -6.01
CA GLY A 139 -29.01 6.14 -6.16
C GLY A 139 -29.31 7.48 -5.50
N GLY A 140 -29.60 8.51 -6.29
CA GLY A 140 -29.85 9.86 -5.83
C GLY A 140 -30.97 9.96 -4.80
N GLY A 141 -30.75 10.79 -3.78
CA GLY A 141 -31.75 11.14 -2.77
C GLY A 141 -31.30 12.35 -1.96
N SER A 142 -31.92 13.50 -2.24
CA SER A 142 -31.86 14.68 -1.38
C SER A 142 -32.48 14.35 -0.02
N GLY A 143 -31.71 14.48 1.07
CA GLY A 143 -32.20 14.20 2.41
C GLY A 143 -31.30 14.80 3.49
N SER A 144 -31.88 15.71 4.25
CA SER A 144 -31.29 16.48 5.35
C SER A 144 -30.86 15.63 6.55
N GLY A 145 -29.70 15.95 7.12
CA GLY A 145 -29.44 15.93 8.57
C GLY A 145 -29.37 14.59 9.29
N SER A 146 -28.15 14.07 9.47
CA SER A 146 -27.75 13.38 10.71
C SER A 146 -26.28 13.69 10.98
N GLY A 147 -26.00 14.19 12.19
CA GLY A 147 -24.65 14.55 12.62
C GLY A 147 -23.78 13.30 12.69
N LEU A 148 -22.88 13.15 11.72
CA LEU A 148 -21.79 12.20 11.77
C LEU A 148 -20.76 12.75 12.77
N ASP A 149 -20.57 12.04 13.89
CA ASP A 149 -19.49 12.30 14.83
C ASP A 149 -18.15 12.14 14.07
N VAL A 150 -17.58 13.28 13.65
CA VAL A 150 -16.33 13.42 12.87
C VAL A 150 -15.07 12.97 13.62
N ASN A 151 -15.19 12.39 14.83
CA ASN A 151 -14.11 12.32 15.80
C ASN A 151 -13.61 10.91 16.15
N SER A 152 -13.97 9.87 15.39
CA SER A 152 -13.39 8.54 15.55
C SER A 152 -12.89 8.01 14.20
N SER A 153 -11.95 8.72 13.60
CA SER A 153 -11.16 8.17 12.49
C SER A 153 -10.23 7.12 13.08
N ALA A 154 -10.36 5.86 12.65
CA ALA A 154 -9.38 4.83 12.98
C ALA A 154 -7.98 5.32 12.55
N ALA A 155 -6.96 5.11 13.39
CA ALA A 155 -5.60 5.38 12.97
C ALA A 155 -5.17 4.28 11.99
N VAL A 156 -4.57 4.68 10.88
CA VAL A 156 -3.94 3.76 9.92
C VAL A 156 -2.44 3.92 10.01
N VAL A 157 -1.75 2.81 10.20
CA VAL A 157 -0.29 2.78 10.26
C VAL A 157 0.24 1.90 9.13
N VAL A 158 1.14 2.45 8.31
CA VAL A 158 1.78 1.72 7.22
C VAL A 158 2.94 0.88 7.76
N VAL A 159 2.98 -0.38 7.35
CA VAL A 159 3.94 -1.38 7.81
C VAL A 159 4.58 -2.06 6.61
N THR A 160 5.91 -2.20 6.63
CA THR A 160 6.69 -2.85 5.56
C THR A 160 7.70 -3.83 6.14
N TRP A 161 8.15 -4.80 5.34
CA TRP A 161 9.24 -5.68 5.74
C TRP A 161 10.60 -5.03 5.48
N GLY A 162 11.01 -4.18 6.42
CA GLY A 162 12.26 -3.43 6.33
C GLY A 162 12.07 -2.04 5.70
N ASN A 163 13.16 -1.43 5.27
CA ASN A 163 13.16 -0.05 4.76
C ASN A 163 13.07 0.04 3.24
N TRP A 164 13.06 -1.09 2.54
CA TRP A 164 13.21 -1.07 1.09
C TRP A 164 11.94 -0.53 0.40
N ASP A 165 10.74 -0.99 0.77
CA ASP A 165 9.47 -0.61 0.12
C ASP A 165 9.18 0.91 0.18
N CYS A 166 8.69 1.42 1.31
CA CYS A 166 8.21 2.80 1.37
C CYS A 166 9.37 3.82 1.49
N ARG A 167 10.39 3.52 2.30
CA ARG A 167 11.46 4.48 2.61
C ARG A 167 12.49 4.63 1.48
N THR A 168 12.67 3.59 0.68
CA THR A 168 13.66 3.58 -0.41
C THR A 168 12.96 3.60 -1.76
N MET A 169 12.28 2.51 -2.13
CA MET A 169 11.73 2.27 -3.46
C MET A 169 10.66 3.30 -3.82
N LEU A 170 9.55 3.35 -3.07
CA LEU A 170 8.45 4.28 -3.31
C LEU A 170 8.91 5.74 -3.27
N LYS A 171 9.68 6.09 -2.23
CA LYS A 171 10.18 7.46 -2.07
C LYS A 171 11.06 7.89 -3.24
N GLN A 172 12.03 7.06 -3.65
CA GLN A 172 12.96 7.41 -4.73
C GLN A 172 12.25 7.53 -6.06
N GLU A 173 11.35 6.60 -6.37
CA GLU A 173 10.62 6.63 -7.63
C GLU A 173 9.63 7.80 -7.69
N CYS A 174 8.90 8.08 -6.59
CA CYS A 174 8.01 9.25 -6.54
C CYS A 174 8.79 10.55 -6.73
N LEU A 175 9.94 10.71 -6.07
CA LEU A 175 10.79 11.88 -6.23
C LEU A 175 11.30 12.03 -7.67
N ARG A 176 11.70 10.92 -8.31
CA ARG A 176 12.19 10.92 -9.69
C ARG A 176 11.08 11.23 -10.70
N LYS A 177 9.84 10.78 -10.42
CA LYS A 177 8.66 10.96 -11.30
C LYS A 177 7.80 12.18 -10.94
N ASP A 178 8.25 13.04 -10.02
CA ASP A 178 7.52 14.20 -9.51
C ASP A 178 6.09 13.85 -9.01
N LEU A 179 5.98 12.72 -8.32
CA LEU A 179 4.73 12.24 -7.73
C LEU A 179 4.67 12.60 -6.25
N ARG A 180 3.46 12.99 -5.81
CA ARG A 180 3.18 13.14 -4.38
C ARG A 180 3.24 11.78 -3.71
N ILE A 181 4.05 11.66 -2.66
CA ILE A 181 3.99 10.54 -1.72
C ILE A 181 2.72 10.74 -0.87
N PRO A 182 1.80 9.76 -0.83
CA PRO A 182 0.57 9.83 -0.04
C PRO A 182 0.83 10.07 1.46
#